data_AF-A0A4S0K1Y8-F1
#
_entry.id   AF-A0A4S0K1Y8-F1
#
_cell.length_a   1.000
_cell.length_b   1.000
_cell.length_c   1.000
_cell.angle_alpha   90.00
_cell.angle_beta   90.00
_cell.angle_gamma   90.00
#
_symmetry.space_group_name_H-M   'P 1'
#
loop_
_entity.id
_entity.type
_entity.pdbx_description
1 polymer ?
#
loop_
_entity_poly.entity_id
_entity_poly.type
_entity_poly.pdbx_seq_one_letter_code
_entity_poly.pdbx_strand_id
1 'polypeptide(L)' 'MVHPLVLGEGSRLFEPGQEPAALKLSGQVSTATGVAILSYAFDGNRAVAE' A
#
# COMPACT_ATOMS: atom_id res chain seq x y z
N MET A 1 5.01 -3.05 -0.35
CA MET A 1 5.74 -4.14 0.30
C MET A 1 5.64 -3.96 1.80
N VAL A 2 5.40 -5.03 2.56
CA VAL A 2 5.21 -5.00 4.02
C VAL A 2 6.19 -5.97 4.65
N HIS A 3 7.04 -5.47 5.54
CA HIS A 3 7.98 -6.27 6.31
C HIS A 3 7.34 -6.76 7.62
N PRO A 4 7.67 -7.97 8.11
CA PRO A 4 7.16 -8.50 9.38
C PRO A 4 7.86 -7.85 10.58
N LEU A 5 7.74 -6.53 10.72
CA LEU A 5 8.41 -5.72 11.74
C LEU A 5 7.52 -4.56 12.20
N VAL A 6 7.60 -4.23 13.48
CA VAL A 6 7.05 -2.99 14.06
C VAL A 6 8.21 -2.03 14.31
N LEU A 7 8.18 -0.84 13.69
CA LEU A 7 9.32 0.09 13.71
C LEU A 7 9.46 0.89 15.01
N GLY A 8 8.38 1.09 15.78
CA GLY A 8 8.36 1.98 16.94
C GLY A 8 8.36 3.47 16.54
N GLU A 9 9.38 3.89 15.80
CA GLU A 9 9.54 5.23 15.22
C GLU A 9 10.05 5.16 13.77
N GLY A 10 9.82 6.20 12.97
CA GLY A 10 10.32 6.27 11.59
C GLY A 10 9.62 7.30 10.72
N SER A 11 10.06 7.39 9.47
CA SER A 11 9.43 8.25 8.46
C SER A 11 8.14 7.63 7.95
N ARG A 12 7.09 8.44 7.82
CA ARG A 12 5.80 8.00 7.27
C ARG A 12 5.91 7.82 5.75
N LEU A 13 5.21 6.83 5.22
CA LEU A 13 5.08 6.64 3.78
C LEU A 13 4.14 7.67 3.13
N PHE A 14 3.16 8.16 3.91
CA PHE A 14 2.17 9.15 3.51
C PHE A 14 1.99 10.18 4.61
N GLU A 15 1.72 11.41 4.22
CA GLU A 15 1.46 12.49 5.16
C GLU A 15 0.07 12.33 5.82
N PRO A 16 -0.10 12.77 7.08
CA PRO A 16 -1.40 12.74 7.72
C PRO A 16 -2.39 13.68 7.02
N GLY A 17 -3.67 13.27 6.96
CA GLY A 17 -4.74 14.10 6.41
C GLY A 17 -4.90 14.02 4.89
N GLN A 18 -4.15 13.18 4.20
CA GLN A 18 -4.42 12.89 2.78
C GLN A 18 -5.68 12.03 2.62
N GLU A 19 -6.49 12.34 1.61
CA GLU A 19 -7.67 11.55 1.26
C GLU A 19 -7.29 10.11 0.86
N PRO A 20 -8.03 9.09 1.29
CA PRO A 20 -7.76 7.70 0.90
C PRO A 20 -7.80 7.53 -0.61
N ALA A 21 -6.75 6.92 -1.18
CA ALA A 21 -6.73 6.55 -2.58
C ALA A 21 -7.71 5.38 -2.84
N ALA A 22 -8.52 5.50 -3.90
CA ALA A 22 -9.44 4.46 -4.34
C ALA A 22 -8.68 3.30 -5.02
N LEU A 23 -8.01 2.48 -4.22
CA LEU A 23 -7.20 1.36 -4.68
C LEU A 23 -7.86 0.02 -4.35
N LYS A 24 -7.85 -0.89 -5.31
CA LYS A 24 -8.26 -2.28 -5.19
C LYS A 24 -7.03 -3.19 -5.23
N LEU A 25 -6.96 -4.16 -4.30
CA LEU A 25 -5.92 -5.18 -4.31
C LEU A 25 -6.03 -6.04 -5.58
N SER A 26 -4.99 -6.03 -6.39
CA SER A 26 -4.92 -6.75 -7.67
C SER A 26 -3.98 -7.94 -7.65
N GLY A 27 -3.10 -8.04 -6.65
CA GLY A 27 -2.21 -9.18 -6.48
C GLY A 27 -1.54 -9.21 -5.12
N GLN A 28 -1.14 -10.40 -4.70
CA GLN A 28 -0.41 -10.63 -3.46
C GLN A 28 0.56 -11.80 -3.63
N VAL A 29 1.79 -11.62 -3.16
CA VAL A 29 2.80 -12.67 -3.05
C VAL A 29 3.46 -12.56 -1.67
N SER A 30 3.57 -13.68 -0.96
CA SER A 30 4.36 -13.77 0.27
C SER A 30 5.72 -14.41 -0.03
N THR A 31 6.77 -13.88 0.57
CA THR A 31 8.12 -14.48 0.49
C THR A 31 8.32 -15.52 1.59
N ALA A 32 9.34 -16.37 1.45
CA ALA A 32 9.73 -17.33 2.49
C ALA A 32 10.15 -16.66 3.81
N THR A 33 10.56 -15.39 3.78
CA THR A 33 10.94 -14.59 4.96
C THR A 33 9.76 -13.85 5.58
N GLY A 34 8.53 -14.03 5.08
CA GLY A 34 7.33 -13.40 5.61
C GLY A 34 7.10 -11.97 5.12
N VAL A 35 7.85 -11.49 4.13
CA VAL A 35 7.57 -10.20 3.47
C VAL A 35 6.37 -10.36 2.56
N ALA A 36 5.41 -9.44 2.65
CA ALA A 36 4.26 -9.40 1.74
C ALA A 36 4.47 -8.36 0.64
N ILE A 37 4.38 -8.78 -0.62
CA ILE A 37 4.38 -7.92 -1.80
C ILE A 37 2.92 -7.81 -2.26
N LEU A 38 2.34 -6.63 -2.12
CA LEU A 38 0.95 -6.33 -2.46
C LEU A 38 0.92 -5.40 -3.67
N SER A 39 0.16 -5.78 -4.68
CA SER A 39 -0.09 -4.99 -5.90
C SER A 39 -1.49 -4.41 -5.84
N TYR A 40 -1.61 -3.13 -6.15
CA TYR A 40 -2.88 -2.40 -6.16
C TYR A 40 -3.10 -1.75 -7.51
N ALA A 41 -4.35 -1.72 -7.95
CA ALA A 41 -4.81 -0.96 -9.11
C ALA A 41 -5.86 0.06 -8.65
N PHE A 42 -6.05 1.15 -9.39
CA PHE A 42 -7.18 2.03 -9.12
C PHE A 42 -8.49 1.28 -9.32
N ASP A 43 -9.39 1.42 -8.35
CA ASP A 43 -10.77 1.01 -8.53
C ASP A 43 -11.37 2.00 -9.54
N GLY A 44 -11.81 1.50 -10.70
CA GLY A 44 -12.03 2.26 -11.95
C GLY A 44 -13.00 3.45 -11.89
N ASN A 45 -13.48 3.82 -10.71
CA ASN A 45 -14.21 5.05 -10.42
C ASN A 45 -13.31 6.27 -10.20
N ARG A 46 -11.98 6.12 -10.19
CA ARG A 46 -11.03 7.25 -10.11
C ARG A 46 -9.85 7.09 -11.07
N ALA A 47 -10.15 6.93 -12.36
CA ALA A 47 -9.20 7.35 -13.38
C ALA A 47 -9.39 8.87 -13.58
N VAL A 48 -8.29 9.60 -13.50
CA VAL A 48 -8.10 11.06 -13.68
C VAL A 48 -8.41 11.96 -12.47
N ALA A 49 -7.33 12.38 -11.80
CA ALA A 49 -7.17 13.78 -11.42
C ALA A 49 -5.87 14.22 -12.11
N GLU A 50 -6.00 15.14 -13.08
CA GLU A 50 -4.89 15.85 -13.75
C GLU A 50 -4.09 16.70 -12.76
#